data_AF-A0A5S3PNE3-F1
#
_entry.id   AF-A0A5S3PNE3-F1
#
_cell.length_a   1.000
_cell.length_b   1.000
_cell.length_c   1.000
_cell.angle_alpha   90.00
_cell.angle_beta   90.00
_cell.angle_gamma   90.00
#
_symmetry.space_group_name_H-M   'P 1'
#
loop_
_entity.id
_entity.type
_entity.pdbx_description
1 polymer ?
#
loop_
_entity_poly.entity_id
_entity_poly.type
_entity_poly.pdbx_seq_one_letter_code
_entity_poly.pdbx_strand_id
1 'polypeptide(L)'
;MISFVFVLSAFISWGQEEDIDNPAVDSLKTDLKGEGFVIDTLVSKRRSLNPLAPAKAGFYSAVLPGLGQIYNKRYWKVPIVWAAIGGGAYAYVNFDNRYNAFRTAFKRRKAGFTDDEFYDLRLEPGEVTTRTTPEIDDQRLERLQNDRQNDRDLALLATIVLYALNVVDANVDAHLKQFNIDDDLSMDMEFQPYLEVNPITTDPHYGMALIVKF
;
A
#
# COMPACT_ATOMS: atom_id res chain seq x y z
N MET A 1 -13.09 36.59 -4.07
CA MET A 1 -11.63 36.49 -3.86
C MET A 1 -11.39 36.27 -2.37
N ILE A 2 -11.24 35.01 -1.94
CA ILE A 2 -10.93 34.67 -0.55
C ILE A 2 -9.82 33.61 -0.63
N SER A 3 -8.58 34.07 -0.45
CA SER A 3 -7.40 33.21 -0.33
C SER A 3 -7.37 32.60 1.06
N PHE A 4 -7.41 31.27 1.13
CA PHE A 4 -7.07 30.53 2.34
C PHE A 4 -5.55 30.36 2.39
N VAL A 5 -4.90 31.08 3.30
CA VAL A 5 -3.48 30.90 3.62
C VAL A 5 -3.40 29.81 4.70
N PHE A 6 -2.91 28.63 4.32
CA PHE A 6 -2.51 27.59 5.27
C PHE A 6 -1.11 27.92 5.79
N VAL A 7 -1.00 28.32 7.06
CA VAL A 7 0.29 28.44 7.74
C VAL A 7 0.61 27.08 8.35
N LEU A 8 1.58 26.37 7.75
CA LEU A 8 2.16 25.16 8.28
C LEU A 8 3.27 25.56 9.28
N SER A 9 2.98 25.56 10.58
CA SER A 9 4.00 25.75 11.60
C SER A 9 4.73 24.43 11.86
N ALA A 10 5.97 24.33 11.38
CA ALA A 10 6.88 23.23 11.67
C ALA A 10 7.37 23.33 13.13
N PHE A 11 7.01 22.35 13.95
CA PHE A 11 7.70 22.10 15.21
C PHE A 11 8.95 21.27 14.89
N ILE A 12 10.10 21.92 14.78
CA ILE A 12 11.41 21.27 14.81
C ILE A 12 11.72 21.04 16.29
N SER A 13 11.44 19.84 16.78
CA SER A 13 11.93 19.38 18.08
C SER A 13 13.32 18.76 17.86
N TRP A 14 14.35 19.42 18.38
CA TRP A 14 15.67 18.79 18.55
C TRP A 14 15.58 17.78 19.69
N GLY A 15 15.62 16.50 19.36
CA GLY A 15 15.80 15.43 20.35
C GLY A 15 17.28 15.30 20.69
N GLN A 16 17.60 15.23 21.98
CA GLN A 16 18.95 14.97 22.48
C GLN A 16 19.53 13.69 21.88
N GLU A 17 20.76 13.78 21.36
CA GLU A 17 21.62 12.64 21.08
C GLU A 17 22.17 12.17 22.43
N GLU A 18 21.71 11.01 22.90
CA GLU A 18 22.27 10.36 24.09
C GLU A 18 23.50 9.56 23.65
N ASP A 19 24.66 9.95 24.19
CA ASP A 19 25.95 9.35 23.88
C ASP A 19 25.95 7.88 24.36
N ILE A 20 26.00 6.95 23.41
CA ILE A 20 25.90 5.52 23.69
C ILE A 20 27.27 5.04 24.16
N ASP A 21 27.37 4.71 25.45
CA ASP A 21 28.51 4.02 26.04
C ASP A 21 28.87 2.78 25.21
N ASN A 22 30.07 2.79 24.63
CA ASN A 22 30.57 1.71 23.79
C ASN A 22 30.94 0.53 24.69
N PRO A 23 30.31 -0.66 24.58
CA PRO A 23 30.68 -1.79 25.42
C PRO A 23 32.13 -2.18 25.13
N ALA A 24 32.92 -2.27 26.20
CA ALA A 24 34.35 -2.54 26.15
C ALA A 24 34.66 -3.73 25.23
N VAL A 25 35.53 -3.48 24.25
CA VAL A 25 36.11 -4.52 23.42
C VAL A 25 36.87 -5.50 24.31
N ASP A 26 36.39 -6.74 24.31
CA ASP A 26 36.96 -7.87 25.03
C ASP A 26 38.46 -8.03 24.70
N SER A 27 39.30 -7.87 25.72
CA SER A 27 40.76 -7.80 25.65
C SER A 27 41.43 -9.09 25.17
N LEU A 28 40.67 -10.16 24.94
CA LEU A 28 41.18 -11.43 24.41
C LEU A 28 41.66 -11.34 22.95
N LYS A 29 41.36 -10.26 22.22
CA LYS A 29 41.85 -10.05 20.84
C LYS A 29 43.26 -9.46 20.73
N THR A 30 43.85 -9.00 21.83
CA THR A 30 45.18 -8.36 21.77
C THR A 30 46.33 -9.38 21.73
N ASP A 31 46.06 -10.66 21.98
CA ASP A 31 47.10 -11.69 22.18
C ASP A 31 47.27 -12.68 21.01
N LEU A 32 46.54 -12.51 19.90
CA LEU A 32 46.62 -13.40 18.72
C LEU A 32 47.32 -12.74 17.53
N LYS A 33 48.28 -11.85 17.79
CA LYS A 33 49.05 -11.16 16.73
C LYS A 33 50.27 -11.96 16.23
N GLY A 34 50.45 -13.19 16.70
CA GLY A 34 51.68 -13.97 16.53
C GLY A 34 51.69 -15.06 15.47
N GLU A 35 50.54 -15.60 15.04
CA GLU A 35 50.53 -16.76 14.13
C GLU A 35 49.56 -16.55 12.96
N GLY A 36 50.08 -16.76 11.75
CA GLY A 36 49.50 -16.35 10.46
C GLY A 36 48.31 -17.20 10.03
N PHE A 37 47.22 -17.14 10.78
CA PHE A 37 45.92 -17.61 10.34
C PHE A 37 44.92 -16.45 10.42
N VAL A 38 44.72 -15.77 9.28
CA VAL A 38 43.66 -14.78 9.14
C VAL A 38 42.35 -15.55 9.08
N ILE A 39 41.77 -15.85 10.24
CA ILE A 39 40.32 -16.08 10.29
C ILE A 39 39.73 -14.72 10.01
N ASP A 40 39.29 -14.51 8.76
CA ASP A 40 38.37 -13.44 8.42
C ASP A 40 37.08 -13.75 9.17
N THR A 41 37.11 -13.43 10.46
CA THR A 41 35.98 -13.57 11.35
C THR A 41 35.06 -12.52 10.80
N LEU A 42 34.06 -12.94 10.03
CA LEU A 42 32.92 -12.13 9.67
C LEU A 42 32.29 -11.69 10.99
N VAL A 43 32.83 -10.60 11.55
CA VAL A 43 32.23 -9.88 12.65
C VAL A 43 31.02 -9.24 12.00
N SER A 44 29.96 -10.04 11.88
CA SER A 44 28.63 -9.59 11.53
C SER A 44 28.37 -8.43 12.48
N LYS A 45 28.41 -7.21 11.92
CA LYS A 45 28.18 -5.99 12.65
C LYS A 45 26.74 -6.09 13.12
N ARG A 46 26.53 -6.59 14.34
CA ARG A 46 25.19 -6.69 14.92
C ARG A 46 24.54 -5.33 14.73
N ARG A 47 23.49 -5.28 13.90
CA ARG A 47 22.74 -4.04 13.69
C ARG A 47 22.27 -3.58 15.07
N SER A 48 22.56 -2.33 15.41
CA SER A 48 22.08 -1.71 16.63
C SER A 48 20.55 -1.80 16.66
N LEU A 49 20.00 -2.42 17.70
CA LEU A 49 18.56 -2.49 17.93
C LEU A 49 18.04 -1.05 18.12
N ASN A 50 17.04 -0.66 17.33
CA ASN A 50 16.39 0.64 17.47
C ASN A 50 14.97 0.43 18.02
N PRO A 51 14.75 0.61 19.33
CA PRO A 51 13.45 0.35 19.94
C PRO A 51 12.34 1.27 19.41
N LEU A 52 12.67 2.42 18.81
CA LEU A 52 11.69 3.36 18.26
C LEU A 52 11.31 3.05 16.80
N ALA A 53 12.03 2.17 16.11
CA ALA A 53 11.75 1.85 14.71
C ALA A 53 10.31 1.33 14.46
N PRO A 54 9.71 0.48 15.32
CA PRO A 54 8.34 -0.01 15.14
C PRO A 54 7.31 1.12 15.24
N ALA A 55 7.43 1.94 16.28
CA ALA A 55 6.56 3.10 16.47
C ALA A 55 6.65 4.09 15.30
N LYS A 56 7.87 4.35 14.78
CA LYS A 56 8.07 5.21 13.60
C LYS A 56 7.43 4.61 12.34
N ALA A 57 7.61 3.31 12.09
CA ALA A 57 7.01 2.64 10.94
C ALA A 57 5.48 2.69 10.98
N GLY A 58 4.88 2.38 12.14
CA GLY A 58 3.45 2.50 12.36
C GLY A 58 2.95 3.92 12.15
N PHE A 59 3.63 4.91 12.74
CA PHE A 59 3.29 6.33 12.56
C PHE A 59 3.32 6.74 11.08
N TYR A 60 4.35 6.34 10.32
CA TYR A 60 4.41 6.65 8.90
C TYR A 60 3.24 6.05 8.12
N SER A 61 2.90 4.79 8.34
CA SER A 61 1.71 4.17 7.72
C SER A 61 0.39 4.85 8.12
N ALA A 62 0.33 5.40 9.34
CA ALA A 62 -0.83 6.16 9.82
C ALA A 62 -0.92 7.57 9.23
N VAL A 63 0.16 8.12 8.65
CA VAL A 63 0.09 9.38 7.91
C VAL A 63 -0.36 9.12 6.49
N LEU A 64 0.30 8.18 5.79
CA LEU A 64 -0.10 7.76 4.46
C LEU A 64 0.04 6.23 4.32
N PRO A 65 -0.96 5.57 3.71
CA PRO A 65 -0.98 4.12 3.60
C PRO A 65 0.24 3.61 2.83
N GLY A 66 0.98 2.68 3.46
CA GLY A 66 2.17 2.06 2.89
C GLY A 66 3.49 2.78 3.17
N LEU A 67 3.53 3.98 3.77
CA LEU A 67 4.81 4.63 4.09
C LEU A 67 5.65 3.87 5.10
N GLY A 68 5.04 3.21 6.09
CA GLY A 68 5.77 2.36 7.02
C GLY A 68 6.43 1.17 6.31
N GLN A 69 5.81 0.66 5.23
CA GLN A 69 6.41 -0.39 4.40
C GLN A 69 7.63 0.11 3.63
N ILE A 70 7.58 1.34 3.10
CA ILE A 70 8.73 2.02 2.48
C ILE A 70 9.85 2.20 3.50
N TYR A 71 9.54 2.69 4.70
CA TYR A 71 10.50 2.84 5.80
C TYR A 71 11.17 1.50 6.16
N ASN A 72 10.38 0.43 6.19
CA ASN A 72 10.87 -0.93 6.44
C ASN A 72 11.64 -1.55 5.26
N LYS A 73 11.74 -0.87 4.11
CA LYS A 73 12.30 -1.38 2.84
C LYS A 73 11.53 -2.58 2.27
N ARG A 74 10.24 -2.69 2.58
CA ARG A 74 9.32 -3.75 2.10
C ARG A 74 8.44 -3.21 0.96
N TYR A 75 9.08 -2.77 -0.12
CA TYR A 75 8.41 -2.11 -1.24
C TYR A 75 7.36 -2.98 -1.93
N TRP A 76 7.57 -4.30 -1.97
CA TRP A 76 6.65 -5.24 -2.63
C TRP A 76 5.25 -5.28 -2.00
N LYS A 77 5.11 -4.91 -0.72
CA LYS A 77 3.80 -4.83 -0.04
C LYS A 77 3.02 -3.57 -0.42
N VAL A 78 3.70 -2.51 -0.86
CA VAL A 78 3.06 -1.20 -1.12
C VAL A 78 1.96 -1.29 -2.19
N PRO A 79 2.15 -1.95 -3.35
CA PRO A 79 1.07 -2.13 -4.33
C PRO A 79 -0.17 -2.80 -3.76
N ILE A 80 -0.01 -3.77 -2.86
CA ILE A 80 -1.14 -4.49 -2.23
C ILE A 80 -1.94 -3.54 -1.34
N VAL A 81 -1.25 -2.73 -0.53
CA VAL A 81 -1.87 -1.74 0.35
C VAL A 81 -2.65 -0.72 -0.48
N TRP A 82 -2.04 -0.20 -1.55
CA TRP A 82 -2.68 0.77 -2.41
C TRP A 82 -3.84 0.17 -3.20
N ALA A 83 -3.74 -1.09 -3.61
CA ALA A 83 -4.85 -1.81 -4.22
C ALA A 83 -6.03 -1.99 -3.24
N ALA A 84 -5.75 -2.29 -1.98
CA ALA A 84 -6.77 -2.42 -0.93
C ALA A 84 -7.49 -1.08 -0.68
N ILE A 85 -6.73 0.00 -0.46
CA ILE A 85 -7.30 1.33 -0.22
C ILE A 85 -7.99 1.88 -1.47
N GLY A 86 -7.35 1.78 -2.63
CA GLY A 86 -7.90 2.23 -3.91
C GLY A 86 -9.14 1.46 -4.31
N GLY A 87 -9.15 0.14 -4.14
CA GLY A 87 -10.31 -0.72 -4.38
C GLY A 87 -11.47 -0.40 -3.45
N GLY A 88 -11.20 -0.20 -2.16
CA GLY A 88 -12.19 0.22 -1.18
C GLY A 88 -12.80 1.60 -1.47
N ALA A 89 -11.97 2.58 -1.82
CA ALA A 89 -12.42 3.90 -2.24
C ALA A 89 -13.25 3.87 -3.53
N TYR A 90 -12.82 3.09 -4.52
CA TYR A 90 -13.58 2.88 -5.76
C TYR A 90 -14.96 2.25 -5.48
N ALA A 91 -15.00 1.21 -4.65
CA ALA A 91 -16.25 0.55 -4.26
C ALA A 91 -17.20 1.54 -3.56
N TYR A 92 -16.68 2.31 -2.59
CA TYR A 92 -17.46 3.34 -1.91
C TYR A 92 -18.09 4.34 -2.87
N VAL A 93 -17.29 4.92 -3.78
CA VAL A 93 -17.78 5.91 -4.76
C VAL A 93 -18.81 5.29 -5.69
N ASN A 94 -18.58 4.05 -6.15
CA ASN A 94 -19.52 3.35 -7.02
C ASN A 94 -20.89 3.14 -6.33
N PHE A 95 -20.88 2.66 -5.08
CA PHE A 95 -22.10 2.44 -4.31
C PHE A 95 -22.80 3.75 -3.96
N ASP A 96 -22.05 4.80 -3.59
CA ASP A 96 -22.62 6.12 -3.30
C ASP A 96 -23.30 6.74 -4.53
N ASN A 97 -22.67 6.65 -5.70
CA ASN A 97 -23.28 7.13 -6.94
C ASN A 97 -24.58 6.40 -7.26
N ARG A 98 -24.60 5.07 -7.12
CA ARG A 98 -25.83 4.26 -7.32
C ARG A 98 -26.90 4.57 -6.28
N TYR A 99 -26.52 4.74 -5.02
CA TYR A 99 -27.42 5.18 -3.96
C TYR A 99 -28.06 6.53 -4.30
N ASN A 100 -27.27 7.51 -4.73
CA ASN A 100 -27.74 8.85 -5.08
C ASN A 100 -28.67 8.82 -6.30
N ALA A 101 -28.39 7.98 -7.30
CA ALA A 101 -29.25 7.71 -8.44
C ALA A 101 -30.64 7.21 -8.00
N PHE A 102 -30.70 6.10 -7.24
CA PHE A 102 -31.98 5.55 -6.76
C PHE A 102 -32.75 6.54 -5.88
N ARG A 103 -32.05 7.22 -4.96
CA ARG A 103 -32.65 8.23 -4.08
C ARG A 103 -33.21 9.42 -4.85
N THR A 104 -32.54 9.85 -5.92
CA THR A 104 -33.00 10.96 -6.75
C THR A 104 -34.25 10.56 -7.53
N ALA A 105 -34.26 9.39 -8.16
CA ALA A 105 -35.43 8.85 -8.84
C ALA A 105 -36.64 8.71 -7.90
N PHE A 106 -36.44 8.12 -6.72
CA PHE A 106 -37.49 7.96 -5.71
C PHE A 106 -38.10 9.32 -5.31
N LYS A 107 -37.26 10.33 -5.06
CA LYS A 107 -37.74 11.69 -4.74
C LYS A 107 -38.53 12.33 -5.87
N ARG A 108 -38.09 12.17 -7.13
CA ARG A 108 -38.79 12.71 -8.30
C ARG A 108 -40.19 12.11 -8.45
N ARG A 109 -40.33 10.80 -8.27
CA ARG A 109 -41.62 10.11 -8.34
C ARG A 109 -42.57 10.51 -7.22
N LYS A 110 -42.07 10.68 -6.00
CA LYS A 110 -42.86 11.24 -4.89
C LYS A 110 -43.33 12.68 -5.15
N ALA A 111 -42.62 13.43 -5.98
CA ALA A 111 -43.04 14.75 -6.45
C ALA A 111 -43.98 14.71 -7.68
N GLY A 112 -44.35 13.52 -8.16
CA GLY A 112 -45.29 13.32 -9.28
C GLY A 112 -44.65 13.31 -10.67
N PHE A 113 -43.31 13.32 -10.76
CA PHE A 113 -42.62 13.24 -12.05
C PHE A 113 -42.35 11.78 -12.46
N THR A 114 -42.28 11.54 -13.78
CA THR A 114 -42.06 10.22 -14.40
C THR A 114 -40.86 10.21 -15.36
N ASP A 115 -39.92 11.14 -15.17
CA ASP A 115 -38.79 11.39 -16.08
C ASP A 115 -37.44 10.93 -15.49
N ASP A 116 -37.47 9.98 -14.56
CA ASP A 116 -36.25 9.41 -13.98
C ASP A 116 -35.64 8.30 -14.84
N GLU A 117 -34.33 8.07 -14.65
CA GLU A 117 -33.54 7.09 -15.40
C GLU A 117 -34.03 5.63 -15.25
N PHE A 118 -34.91 5.34 -14.28
CA PHE A 118 -35.43 3.99 -14.02
C PHE A 118 -36.91 3.84 -14.40
N TYR A 119 -37.52 4.88 -14.95
CA TYR A 119 -38.94 4.85 -15.33
C TYR A 119 -39.13 4.05 -16.62
N ASP A 120 -38.30 4.28 -17.63
CA ASP A 120 -38.33 3.57 -18.90
C ASP A 120 -36.92 3.20 -19.40
N LEU A 121 -36.46 2.00 -19.01
CA LEU A 121 -35.09 1.52 -19.25
C LEU A 121 -34.78 1.17 -20.71
N ARG A 122 -35.77 1.21 -21.61
CA ARG A 122 -35.60 0.83 -23.04
C ARG A 122 -35.65 2.00 -24.00
N LEU A 123 -35.84 3.23 -23.52
CA LEU A 123 -35.90 4.40 -24.39
C LEU A 123 -34.52 4.93 -24.72
N GLU A 124 -34.33 5.24 -26.01
CA GLU A 124 -33.23 6.09 -26.44
C GLU A 124 -33.44 7.53 -25.93
N PRO A 125 -32.36 8.30 -25.68
CA PRO A 125 -32.48 9.68 -25.22
C PRO A 125 -33.32 10.53 -26.18
N GLY A 126 -34.49 10.99 -25.72
CA GLY A 126 -35.39 11.86 -26.49
C GLY A 126 -36.66 11.19 -27.03
N GLU A 127 -36.83 9.90 -26.82
CA GLU A 127 -38.08 9.20 -27.15
C GLU A 127 -39.11 9.39 -26.02
N VAL A 128 -40.32 9.85 -26.35
CA VAL A 128 -41.41 10.06 -25.37
C VAL A 128 -42.39 8.90 -25.50
N THR A 129 -42.44 8.01 -24.51
CA THR A 129 -43.51 7.01 -24.42
C THR A 129 -44.61 7.45 -23.47
N THR A 130 -45.82 7.06 -23.81
CA THR A 130 -47.01 7.12 -22.95
C THR A 130 -47.09 5.90 -22.03
N ARG A 131 -45.96 5.43 -21.47
CA ARG A 131 -45.99 4.27 -20.57
C ARG A 131 -46.53 4.67 -19.21
N THR A 132 -47.67 4.09 -18.84
CA THR A 132 -48.35 4.36 -17.58
C THR A 132 -47.73 3.64 -16.37
N THR A 133 -46.77 2.73 -16.60
CA THR A 133 -46.15 1.92 -15.54
C THR A 133 -44.61 1.94 -15.58
N PRO A 134 -43.96 2.21 -14.43
CA PRO A 134 -42.50 2.23 -14.34
C PRO A 134 -41.90 0.82 -14.46
N GLU A 135 -40.73 0.69 -15.08
CA GLU A 135 -40.00 -0.58 -15.22
C GLU A 135 -39.44 -1.07 -13.86
N ILE A 136 -38.95 -0.14 -13.05
CA ILE A 136 -38.60 -0.38 -11.64
C ILE A 136 -39.66 0.32 -10.80
N ASP A 137 -40.41 -0.39 -9.97
CA ASP A 137 -41.41 0.21 -9.08
C ASP A 137 -40.78 0.92 -7.87
N ASP A 138 -41.56 1.75 -7.18
CA ASP A 138 -41.09 2.54 -6.05
C ASP A 138 -40.58 1.67 -4.90
N GLN A 139 -41.20 0.51 -4.65
CA GLN A 139 -40.75 -0.42 -3.62
C GLN A 139 -39.39 -1.02 -3.96
N ARG A 140 -39.14 -1.36 -5.23
CA ARG A 140 -37.83 -1.83 -5.66
C ARG A 140 -36.78 -0.72 -5.65
N LEU A 141 -37.13 0.52 -5.97
CA LEU A 141 -36.23 1.67 -5.82
C LEU A 141 -35.79 1.84 -4.36
N GLU A 142 -36.74 1.78 -3.41
CA GLU A 142 -36.44 1.88 -1.98
C GLU A 142 -35.52 0.75 -1.50
N ARG A 143 -35.80 -0.50 -1.93
CA ARG A 143 -34.91 -1.63 -1.63
C ARG A 143 -33.52 -1.43 -2.20
N LEU A 144 -33.40 -1.08 -3.48
CA LEU A 144 -32.10 -0.86 -4.13
C LEU A 144 -31.33 0.31 -3.49
N GLN A 145 -32.02 1.36 -3.07
CA GLN A 145 -31.44 2.45 -2.31
C GLN A 145 -30.85 1.95 -0.99
N ASN A 146 -31.62 1.21 -0.19
CA ASN A 146 -31.15 0.67 1.09
C ASN A 146 -29.99 -0.30 0.91
N ASP A 147 -30.04 -1.17 -0.10
CA ASP A 147 -28.95 -2.09 -0.42
C ASP A 147 -27.66 -1.34 -0.75
N ARG A 148 -27.72 -0.33 -1.64
CA ARG A 148 -26.54 0.47 -2.00
C ARG A 148 -26.01 1.30 -0.84
N GLN A 149 -26.88 1.77 0.05
CA GLN A 149 -26.47 2.44 1.27
C GLN A 149 -25.65 1.49 2.16
N ASN A 150 -26.17 0.29 2.40
CA ASN A 150 -25.48 -0.73 3.19
C ASN A 150 -24.15 -1.15 2.55
N ASP A 151 -24.14 -1.36 1.23
CA ASP A 151 -22.92 -1.71 0.48
C ASP A 151 -21.85 -0.62 0.58
N ARG A 152 -22.25 0.66 0.46
CA ARG A 152 -21.35 1.81 0.63
C ARG A 152 -20.79 1.88 2.04
N ASP A 153 -21.64 1.76 3.04
CA ASP A 153 -21.24 1.88 4.44
C ASP A 153 -20.32 0.69 4.85
N LEU A 154 -20.59 -0.51 4.32
CA LEU A 154 -19.72 -1.67 4.45
C LEU A 154 -18.38 -1.47 3.75
N ALA A 155 -18.36 -0.93 2.53
CA ALA A 155 -17.12 -0.64 1.80
C ALA A 155 -16.25 0.37 2.56
N LEU A 156 -16.86 1.42 3.12
CA LEU A 156 -16.15 2.39 3.96
C LEU A 156 -15.55 1.70 5.20
N LEU A 157 -16.34 0.92 5.92
CA LEU A 157 -15.89 0.21 7.12
C LEU A 157 -14.74 -0.75 6.80
N ALA A 158 -14.89 -1.57 5.75
CA ALA A 158 -13.86 -2.49 5.30
C ALA A 158 -12.56 -1.76 4.93
N THR A 159 -12.66 -0.60 4.26
CA THR A 159 -11.50 0.22 3.90
C THR A 159 -10.79 0.75 5.15
N ILE A 160 -11.53 1.20 6.16
CA ILE A 160 -10.96 1.67 7.43
C ILE A 160 -10.26 0.51 8.16
N VAL A 161 -10.85 -0.68 8.18
CA VAL A 161 -10.23 -1.88 8.78
C VAL A 161 -8.94 -2.24 8.04
N LEU A 162 -8.94 -2.25 6.70
CA LEU A 162 -7.75 -2.51 5.89
C LEU A 162 -6.65 -1.46 6.11
N TYR A 163 -7.05 -0.20 6.26
CA TYR A 163 -6.13 0.89 6.61
C TYR A 163 -5.49 0.68 7.99
N ALA A 164 -6.26 0.32 9.01
CA ALA A 164 -5.73 0.02 10.34
C ALA A 164 -4.79 -1.21 10.31
N LEU A 165 -5.15 -2.25 9.56
CA LEU A 165 -4.30 -3.42 9.36
C LEU A 165 -2.96 -3.05 8.69
N ASN A 166 -2.96 -2.12 7.74
CA ASN A 166 -1.71 -1.64 7.13
C ASN A 166 -0.76 -0.99 8.16
N VAL A 167 -1.29 -0.22 9.10
CA VAL A 167 -0.51 0.41 10.18
C VAL A 167 0.09 -0.66 11.08
N VAL A 168 -0.71 -1.64 11.49
CA VAL A 168 -0.27 -2.75 12.36
C VAL A 168 0.78 -3.61 11.64
N ASP A 169 0.57 -3.97 10.38
CA ASP A 169 1.51 -4.76 9.58
C ASP A 169 2.89 -4.07 9.49
N ALA A 170 2.91 -2.76 9.23
CA ALA A 170 4.17 -2.00 9.21
C ALA A 170 4.87 -1.94 10.58
N ASN A 171 4.10 -1.82 11.67
CA ASN A 171 4.65 -1.85 13.02
C ASN A 171 5.26 -3.22 13.36
N VAL A 172 4.56 -4.31 13.03
CA VAL A 172 5.03 -5.69 13.25
C VAL A 172 6.27 -5.99 12.39
N ASP A 173 6.26 -5.63 11.11
CA ASP A 173 7.42 -5.82 10.21
C ASP A 173 8.68 -5.14 10.74
N ALA A 174 8.54 -3.93 11.28
CA ALA A 174 9.64 -3.18 11.87
C ALA A 174 10.17 -3.82 13.16
N HIS A 175 9.31 -4.49 13.93
CA HIS A 175 9.72 -5.26 15.11
C HIS A 175 10.49 -6.51 14.71
N LEU A 176 9.99 -7.25 13.71
CA LEU A 176 10.63 -8.46 13.20
C LEU A 176 11.98 -8.19 12.53
N LYS A 177 12.14 -7.04 11.88
CA LYS A 177 13.40 -6.63 11.24
C LYS A 177 14.57 -6.45 12.23
N GLN A 178 14.29 -6.30 13.52
CA GLN A 178 15.31 -6.13 14.56
C GLN A 178 15.86 -7.47 15.06
N PHE A 179 15.10 -8.56 14.91
CA PHE A 179 15.59 -9.89 15.21
C PHE A 179 16.58 -10.30 14.12
N ASN A 180 17.70 -10.91 14.52
CA ASN A 180 18.84 -11.20 13.65
C ASN A 180 18.42 -12.16 12.52
N ILE A 181 18.11 -11.59 11.37
CA ILE A 181 18.06 -12.29 10.09
C ILE A 181 19.44 -12.01 9.52
N ASP A 182 20.32 -13.01 9.54
CA ASP A 182 21.60 -12.91 8.84
C ASP A 182 21.29 -12.61 7.36
N ASP A 183 21.75 -11.45 6.87
CA ASP A 183 21.49 -10.91 5.52
C ASP A 183 22.16 -11.76 4.40
N ASP A 184 22.71 -12.93 4.74
CA ASP A 184 23.49 -13.82 3.83
C ASP A 184 22.61 -14.73 2.94
N LEU A 185 21.29 -14.53 2.97
CA LEU A 185 20.36 -15.18 2.05
C LEU A 185 19.71 -14.18 1.10
N SER A 186 20.48 -13.19 0.61
CA SER A 186 20.09 -12.48 -0.60
C SER A 186 20.40 -13.37 -1.80
N MET A 187 19.37 -13.98 -2.39
CA MET A 187 19.48 -14.53 -3.73
C MET A 187 19.71 -13.36 -4.69
N ASP A 188 20.96 -12.97 -4.86
CA ASP A 188 21.36 -11.96 -5.83
C ASP A 188 21.26 -12.60 -7.21
N MET A 189 20.07 -12.45 -7.80
CA MET A 189 19.78 -12.84 -9.17
C MET A 189 20.26 -11.73 -10.10
N GLU A 190 21.43 -11.92 -10.68
CA GLU A 190 22.03 -10.96 -11.60
C GLU A 190 21.70 -11.34 -13.04
N PHE A 191 20.98 -10.47 -13.75
CA PHE A 191 20.70 -10.62 -15.17
C PHE A 191 21.79 -9.90 -15.97
N GLN A 192 22.67 -10.66 -16.62
CA GLN A 192 23.72 -10.11 -17.45
C GLN A 192 23.46 -10.45 -18.93
N PRO A 193 23.32 -9.44 -19.81
CA PRO A 193 23.36 -9.70 -21.25
C PRO A 193 24.79 -10.10 -21.62
N TYR A 194 24.95 -11.21 -22.32
CA TYR A 194 26.26 -11.63 -22.82
C TYR A 194 26.26 -11.70 -24.34
N LEU A 195 27.41 -11.31 -24.90
CA LEU A 195 27.72 -11.34 -26.32
C LEU A 195 28.89 -12.29 -26.51
N GLU A 196 28.65 -13.40 -27.19
CA GLU A 196 29.68 -14.39 -27.51
C GLU A 196 29.90 -14.39 -29.02
N VAL A 197 31.13 -14.14 -29.45
CA VAL A 197 31.50 -14.20 -30.88
C VAL A 197 32.20 -15.52 -31.13
N ASN A 198 31.65 -16.33 -32.02
CA ASN A 198 32.22 -17.65 -32.34
C ASN A 198 33.62 -17.48 -32.95
N PRO A 199 34.69 -18.08 -32.38
CA PRO A 199 36.06 -17.86 -32.84
C PRO A 199 36.37 -18.49 -34.20
N ILE A 200 35.51 -19.35 -34.73
CA ILE A 200 35.70 -20.03 -36.04
C ILE A 200 34.84 -19.40 -37.13
N THR A 201 33.57 -19.08 -36.84
CA THR A 201 32.63 -18.56 -37.85
C THR A 201 32.45 -17.04 -37.79
N THR A 202 32.93 -16.37 -36.73
CA THR A 202 32.74 -14.93 -36.49
C THR A 202 31.28 -14.50 -36.34
N ASP A 203 30.36 -15.45 -36.13
CA ASP A 203 28.95 -15.15 -35.92
C ASP A 203 28.71 -14.64 -34.49
N PRO A 204 27.99 -13.51 -34.31
CA PRO A 204 27.66 -13.00 -32.98
C PRO A 204 26.41 -13.70 -32.41
N HIS A 205 26.54 -14.29 -31.22
CA HIS A 205 25.43 -14.83 -30.44
C HIS A 205 25.10 -13.90 -29.28
N TYR A 206 23.82 -13.55 -29.16
CA TYR A 206 23.30 -12.71 -28.08
C TYR A 206 22.41 -13.55 -27.17
N GLY A 207 22.60 -13.45 -25.86
CA GLY A 207 21.82 -14.20 -24.88
C GLY A 207 21.64 -13.43 -23.57
N MET A 208 20.74 -13.93 -22.73
CA MET A 208 20.61 -13.48 -21.34
C MET A 208 21.07 -14.61 -20.42
N ALA A 209 22.01 -14.31 -19.53
CA ALA A 209 22.41 -15.23 -18.46
C ALA A 209 21.71 -14.82 -17.16
N LEU A 210 21.11 -15.79 -16.48
CA LEU A 210 20.69 -15.66 -15.09
C LEU A 210 21.79 -16.25 -14.23
N ILE A 211 22.49 -15.40 -13.48
CA ILE A 211 23.50 -15.85 -12.53
C ILE A 211 22.87 -15.81 -11.13
N VAL A 212 22.83 -16.95 -10.46
CA VAL A 212 22.40 -17.06 -9.07
C VAL A 212 23.65 -17.18 -8.21
N LYS A 213 23.93 -16.18 -7.39
CA LYS A 213 25.00 -16.21 -6.38
C LYS A 213 24.39 -16.67 -5.05
N PHE A 214 25.03 -17.64 -4.42
CA PHE A 214 24.74 -18.18 -3.10
C PHE A 214 25.99 -18.11 -2.24
#